data_AF-A0A168KBJ4-F1
#
_entry.id   AF-A0A168KBJ4-F1
#
_cell.length_a   1.000
_cell.length_b   1.000
_cell.length_c   1.000
_cell.angle_alpha   90.00
_cell.angle_beta   90.00
_cell.angle_gamma   90.00
#
_symmetry.space_group_name_H-M   'P 1'
#
loop_
_entity.id
_entity.type
_entity.pdbx_description
1 polymer ?
#
loop_
_entity_poly.entity_id
_entity_poly.type
_entity_poly.pdbx_seq_one_letter_code
_entity_poly.pdbx_strand_id
1 'polypeptide(L)'
;MNLSSVMEPNIEYAPKHYICRRATESLVLDGRVDKSFWTEADWTDDFVDIEGDLRPRPTKQTRVKMMWDDEYFYFAAELVEDQIWATLTERESVIFYDNDFEIFIDPDGDTHQYYEFEVNALNTVWDLMLVKPYRDGGPPVNAWDINGLKTAVHIDGELNRPDADNRKWSVEVAMPWTSLRECSPDGRRPVKDEFWRVNFSRVQWRTEVKDGEYTKILNPDTGKPFPEDNWVWSPMGIINMHYPELWGYVVFADKEGPEQFVPSPDERMKWELRRLYYRERNFFAEHGEFTTDVKMLMGDESWIITPTIELTSRLFQISAPSSDGTATLYIREDGKLWKE
;
A
#
# COMPACT_ATOMS: atom_id res chain seq x y z
N MET A 1 -4.65 5.36 -28.05
CA MET A 1 -4.60 4.73 -26.72
C MET A 1 -5.86 3.89 -26.59
N ASN A 2 -5.72 2.61 -26.27
CA ASN A 2 -6.85 1.80 -25.84
C ASN A 2 -6.91 1.97 -24.32
N LEU A 3 -7.58 3.03 -23.85
CA LEU A 3 -7.77 3.23 -22.42
C LEU A 3 -8.87 2.26 -21.99
N SER A 4 -8.50 1.25 -21.22
CA SER A 4 -9.47 0.35 -20.61
C SER A 4 -10.27 1.09 -19.55
N SER A 5 -11.47 0.58 -19.29
CA SER A 5 -12.22 0.93 -18.08
C SER A 5 -11.36 0.69 -16.84
N VAL A 6 -11.63 1.47 -15.81
CA VAL A 6 -11.00 1.38 -14.50
C VAL A 6 -12.08 1.11 -13.47
N MET A 7 -11.81 0.17 -12.57
CA MET A 7 -12.79 -0.20 -11.56
C MET A 7 -12.82 0.88 -10.47
N GLU A 8 -14.02 1.36 -10.15
CA GLU A 8 -14.22 2.26 -9.01
C GLU A 8 -14.19 1.44 -7.71
N PRO A 9 -13.33 1.81 -6.74
CA PRO A 9 -13.31 1.16 -5.43
C PRO A 9 -14.65 1.24 -4.71
N ASN A 10 -15.16 0.12 -4.20
CA ASN A 10 -16.41 0.09 -3.44
C ASN A 10 -16.14 0.25 -1.95
N ILE A 11 -15.77 1.46 -1.54
CA ILE A 11 -15.43 1.75 -0.14
C ILE A 11 -15.73 3.19 0.26
N GLU A 12 -16.06 3.40 1.53
CA GLU A 12 -16.04 4.74 2.11
C GLU A 12 -14.59 5.24 2.23
N TYR A 13 -14.32 6.43 1.71
CA TYR A 13 -12.99 7.03 1.83
C TYR A 13 -12.68 7.43 3.27
N ALA A 14 -12.04 6.51 3.99
CA ALA A 14 -11.52 6.68 5.33
C ALA A 14 -10.16 5.96 5.49
N PRO A 15 -9.11 6.38 4.76
CA PRO A 15 -7.80 5.76 4.91
C PRO A 15 -7.31 5.82 6.35
N LYS A 16 -6.67 4.75 6.80
CA LYS A 16 -6.11 4.64 8.16
C LYS A 16 -4.98 5.66 8.37
N HIS A 17 -4.62 5.94 9.62
CA HIS A 17 -3.47 6.77 9.93
C HIS A 17 -2.63 6.20 11.06
N TYR A 18 -1.34 6.54 11.08
CA TYR A 18 -0.37 6.10 12.07
C TYR A 18 0.62 7.21 12.41
N ILE A 19 0.92 7.40 13.70
CA ILE A 19 1.93 8.35 14.17
C ILE A 19 3.27 7.62 14.30
N CYS A 20 4.16 7.82 13.32
CA CYS A 20 5.48 7.24 13.27
C CYS A 20 6.44 8.04 14.16
N ARG A 21 6.66 7.54 15.38
CA ARG A 21 7.54 8.19 16.35
C ARG A 21 9.01 7.99 16.00
N ARG A 22 9.80 9.00 16.31
CA ARG A 22 11.25 8.95 16.12
C ARG A 22 11.90 7.95 17.09
N ALA A 23 12.76 7.07 16.57
CA ALA A 23 13.56 6.15 17.35
C ALA A 23 14.58 6.92 18.22
N THR A 24 14.82 6.39 19.43
CA THR A 24 15.74 6.99 20.42
C THR A 24 16.98 6.15 20.71
N GLU A 25 17.02 4.92 20.17
CA GLU A 25 18.13 3.99 20.25
C GLU A 25 18.31 3.28 18.91
N SER A 26 19.42 2.59 18.72
CA SER A 26 19.70 1.86 17.49
C SER A 26 18.97 0.51 17.47
N LEU A 27 18.44 0.14 16.31
CA LEU A 27 17.79 -1.15 16.12
C LEU A 27 18.82 -2.29 16.05
N VAL A 28 18.70 -3.27 16.96
CA VAL A 28 19.30 -4.59 16.77
C VAL A 28 18.35 -5.40 15.89
N LEU A 29 18.72 -5.60 14.64
CA LEU A 29 17.90 -6.27 13.64
C LEU A 29 18.05 -7.80 13.75
N ASP A 30 17.02 -8.47 14.27
CA ASP A 30 16.99 -9.93 14.45
C ASP A 30 15.61 -10.56 14.18
N GLY A 31 14.65 -9.76 13.70
CA GLY A 31 13.29 -10.16 13.37
C GLY A 31 12.33 -10.18 14.54
N ARG A 32 12.80 -9.95 15.78
CA ARG A 32 11.97 -9.96 16.99
C ARG A 32 11.37 -8.59 17.26
N VAL A 33 10.07 -8.54 17.57
CA VAL A 33 9.38 -7.27 17.89
C VAL A 33 9.35 -6.99 19.40
N ASP A 34 9.61 -8.00 20.23
CA ASP A 34 9.61 -7.95 21.69
C ASP A 34 10.93 -7.42 22.26
N LYS A 35 11.29 -6.17 21.91
CA LYS A 35 12.49 -5.47 22.39
C LYS A 35 12.24 -3.99 22.64
N SER A 36 13.15 -3.36 23.39
CA SER A 36 13.04 -1.96 23.82
C SER A 36 12.84 -0.98 22.67
N PHE A 37 13.51 -1.21 21.53
CA PHE A 37 13.40 -0.33 20.36
C PHE A 37 11.92 -0.10 19.96
N TRP A 38 11.09 -1.14 20.02
CA TRP A 38 9.70 -1.09 19.57
C TRP A 38 8.69 -0.73 20.67
N THR A 39 9.08 -0.59 21.94
CA THR A 39 8.10 -0.43 23.04
C THR A 39 7.33 0.89 22.95
N GLU A 40 7.96 1.93 22.44
CA GLU A 40 7.37 3.27 22.27
C GLU A 40 6.56 3.40 20.97
N ALA A 41 6.62 2.41 20.08
CA ALA A 41 5.82 2.39 18.85
C ALA A 41 4.48 1.70 19.10
N ASP A 42 3.40 2.39 18.73
CA ASP A 42 2.04 1.85 18.78
C ASP A 42 1.86 0.76 17.72
N TRP A 43 0.95 -0.18 17.94
CA TRP A 43 0.54 -1.09 16.87
C TRP A 43 -0.44 -0.37 15.93
N THR A 44 -0.40 -0.70 14.63
CA THR A 44 -1.54 -0.44 13.75
C THR A 44 -2.79 -1.17 14.24
N ASP A 45 -3.95 -0.79 13.72
CA ASP A 45 -5.11 -1.70 13.71
C ASP A 45 -4.72 -3.03 13.05
N ASP A 46 -5.42 -4.09 13.43
CA ASP A 46 -5.31 -5.40 12.78
C ASP A 46 -5.73 -5.31 11.32
N PHE A 47 -5.09 -6.11 10.46
CA PHE A 47 -5.42 -6.16 9.05
C PHE A 47 -6.85 -6.67 8.83
N VAL A 48 -7.48 -6.15 7.79
CA VAL A 48 -8.80 -6.53 7.31
C VAL A 48 -8.68 -7.13 5.91
N ASP A 49 -9.75 -7.69 5.36
CA ASP A 49 -9.77 -8.07 3.96
C ASP A 49 -9.57 -6.84 3.06
N ILE A 50 -8.89 -6.99 1.92
CA ILE A 50 -8.64 -5.91 0.98
C ILE A 50 -9.91 -5.25 0.45
N GLU A 51 -11.01 -6.00 0.36
CA GLU A 51 -12.34 -5.51 0.00
C GLU A 51 -13.09 -4.87 1.19
N GLY A 52 -12.46 -4.75 2.35
CA GLY A 52 -13.04 -4.18 3.57
C GLY A 52 -14.16 -5.07 4.15
N ASP A 53 -15.24 -4.45 4.61
CA ASP A 53 -16.37 -5.15 5.23
C ASP A 53 -17.23 -5.97 4.23
N LEU A 54 -16.90 -5.97 2.94
CA LEU A 54 -17.51 -6.83 1.93
C LEU A 54 -17.17 -8.31 2.14
N ARG A 55 -16.11 -8.60 2.90
CA ARG A 55 -15.63 -9.94 3.23
C ARG A 55 -15.48 -10.12 4.74
N PRO A 56 -15.48 -11.37 5.23
CA PRO A 56 -15.19 -11.65 6.63
C PRO A 56 -13.79 -11.16 7.03
N ARG A 57 -13.63 -10.81 8.31
CA ARG A 57 -12.30 -10.47 8.84
C ARG A 57 -11.33 -11.65 8.72
N PRO A 58 -10.02 -11.38 8.54
CA PRO A 58 -8.98 -12.39 8.57
C PRO A 58 -9.05 -13.27 9.81
N THR A 59 -8.80 -14.57 9.64
CA THR A 59 -8.74 -15.52 10.76
C THR A 59 -7.41 -15.48 11.51
N LYS A 60 -6.38 -14.89 10.90
CA LYS A 60 -5.03 -14.80 11.43
C LYS A 60 -4.63 -13.34 11.56
N GLN A 61 -4.39 -12.90 12.80
CA GLN A 61 -4.04 -11.52 13.08
C GLN A 61 -2.72 -11.13 12.40
N THR A 62 -2.70 -9.93 11.83
CA THR A 62 -1.50 -9.27 11.29
C THR A 62 -1.53 -7.80 11.68
N ARG A 63 -0.41 -7.27 12.16
CA ARG A 63 -0.28 -5.88 12.63
C ARG A 63 1.16 -5.39 12.52
N VAL A 64 1.35 -4.07 12.45
CA VAL A 64 2.63 -3.44 12.15
C VAL A 64 2.98 -2.37 13.18
N LYS A 65 4.27 -2.19 13.45
CA LYS A 65 4.86 -1.02 14.12
C LYS A 65 5.76 -0.29 13.14
N MET A 66 5.82 1.03 13.28
CA MET A 66 6.70 1.88 12.49
C MET A 66 7.43 2.88 13.37
N MET A 67 8.70 3.09 13.07
CA MET A 67 9.53 4.15 13.67
C MET A 67 10.45 4.73 12.61
N TRP A 68 11.10 5.86 12.92
CA TRP A 68 12.06 6.46 12.00
C TRP A 68 13.22 7.16 12.71
N ASP A 69 14.33 7.35 12.01
CA ASP A 69 15.41 8.23 12.46
C ASP A 69 16.03 9.03 11.29
N ASP A 70 17.28 9.48 11.43
CA ASP A 70 17.95 10.25 10.38
C ASP A 70 18.47 9.36 9.24
N GLU A 71 18.56 8.05 9.44
CA GLU A 71 19.14 7.10 8.49
C GLU A 71 18.07 6.20 7.84
N TYR A 72 17.08 5.75 8.61
CA TYR A 72 16.12 4.75 8.17
C TYR A 72 14.66 5.07 8.52
N PHE A 73 13.77 4.52 7.69
CA PHE A 73 12.39 4.22 8.02
C PHE A 73 12.29 2.75 8.44
N TYR A 74 11.82 2.50 9.66
CA TYR A 74 11.76 1.17 10.27
C TYR A 74 10.34 0.63 10.31
N PHE A 75 10.21 -0.67 10.04
CA PHE A 75 8.98 -1.42 10.14
C PHE A 75 9.20 -2.71 10.94
N ALA A 76 8.21 -3.09 11.73
CA ALA A 76 8.12 -4.42 12.32
C ALA A 76 6.71 -4.97 12.13
N ALA A 77 6.59 -6.11 11.46
CA ALA A 77 5.30 -6.79 11.27
C ALA A 77 5.27 -8.09 12.07
N GLU A 78 4.14 -8.36 12.72
CA GLU A 78 3.85 -9.62 13.39
C GLU A 78 2.67 -10.30 12.70
N LEU A 79 2.87 -11.55 12.28
CA LEU A 79 1.90 -12.35 11.54
C LEU A 79 1.63 -13.64 12.32
N VAL A 80 0.44 -13.77 12.89
CA VAL A 80 -0.02 -15.05 13.46
C VAL A 80 -0.15 -16.04 12.31
N GLU A 81 0.47 -17.21 12.44
CA GLU A 81 0.57 -18.19 11.36
C GLU A 81 0.86 -19.59 11.92
N ASP A 82 -0.09 -20.49 11.70
CA ASP A 82 -0.01 -21.93 12.02
C ASP A 82 0.49 -22.76 10.83
N GLN A 83 0.55 -22.17 9.64
CA GLN A 83 1.03 -22.72 8.38
C GLN A 83 2.19 -21.88 7.83
N ILE A 84 3.34 -21.90 8.53
CA ILE A 84 4.51 -21.11 8.15
C ILE A 84 5.16 -21.76 6.93
N TRP A 85 4.84 -21.23 5.76
CA TRP A 85 5.18 -21.79 4.46
C TRP A 85 5.84 -20.76 3.56
N ALA A 86 7.02 -21.09 3.03
CA ALA A 86 7.72 -20.32 2.01
C ALA A 86 8.70 -21.21 1.24
N THR A 87 8.76 -21.06 -0.08
CA THR A 87 9.54 -21.89 -1.00
C THR A 87 10.48 -21.09 -1.90
N LEU A 88 10.19 -19.81 -2.13
CA LEU A 88 10.98 -18.93 -2.98
C LEU A 88 12.22 -18.43 -2.23
N THR A 89 13.39 -18.76 -2.78
CA THR A 89 14.71 -18.45 -2.19
C THR A 89 15.52 -17.46 -3.01
N GLU A 90 15.16 -17.22 -4.26
CA GLU A 90 15.86 -16.32 -5.16
C GLU A 90 15.31 -14.90 -5.02
N ARG A 91 16.20 -13.94 -4.70
CA ARG A 91 15.88 -12.50 -4.74
C ARG A 91 15.35 -12.14 -6.12
N GLU A 92 14.37 -11.24 -6.20
CA GLU A 92 13.66 -10.84 -7.44
C GLU A 92 12.75 -11.91 -8.07
N SER A 93 12.47 -13.00 -7.34
CA SER A 93 11.31 -13.84 -7.68
C SER A 93 10.03 -13.05 -7.44
N VAL A 94 8.98 -13.33 -8.21
CA VAL A 94 7.63 -12.83 -7.92
C VAL A 94 7.16 -13.48 -6.62
N ILE A 95 7.24 -12.78 -5.48
CA ILE A 95 7.19 -13.39 -4.14
C ILE A 95 5.78 -13.83 -3.75
N PHE A 96 4.74 -13.15 -4.23
CA PHE A 96 3.34 -13.49 -3.92
C PHE A 96 2.92 -14.94 -4.25
N TYR A 97 3.75 -15.77 -4.91
CA TYR A 97 3.48 -17.21 -5.02
C TYR A 97 3.71 -17.98 -3.71
N ASP A 98 4.39 -17.41 -2.72
CA ASP A 98 4.41 -17.85 -1.32
C ASP A 98 3.41 -17.04 -0.48
N ASN A 99 3.28 -17.35 0.82
CA ASN A 99 2.79 -16.36 1.78
C ASN A 99 3.89 -15.31 2.00
N ASP A 100 3.51 -14.04 2.01
CA ASP A 100 4.45 -12.94 2.22
C ASP A 100 3.82 -11.76 2.99
N PHE A 101 4.67 -10.78 3.24
CA PHE A 101 4.33 -9.49 3.79
C PHE A 101 4.84 -8.40 2.85
N GLU A 102 3.99 -7.43 2.57
CA GLU A 102 4.26 -6.37 1.60
C GLU A 102 4.20 -4.98 2.26
N ILE A 103 5.07 -4.07 1.81
CA ILE A 103 5.10 -2.66 2.21
C ILE A 103 5.01 -1.80 0.96
N PHE A 104 4.07 -0.86 0.96
CA PHE A 104 3.82 0.08 -0.13
C PHE A 104 4.01 1.51 0.34
N ILE A 105 4.73 2.34 -0.42
CA ILE A 105 5.05 3.73 -0.02
C ILE A 105 4.92 4.67 -1.22
N ASP A 106 4.01 5.63 -1.12
CA ASP A 106 3.87 6.78 -2.02
C ASP A 106 4.23 8.06 -1.21
N PRO A 107 5.45 8.60 -1.38
CA PRO A 107 5.94 9.71 -0.56
C PRO A 107 5.19 11.03 -0.69
N ASP A 108 4.58 11.32 -1.84
CA ASP A 108 3.96 12.64 -2.12
C ASP A 108 2.45 12.57 -2.32
N GLY A 109 1.89 11.36 -2.46
CA GLY A 109 0.47 11.11 -2.61
C GLY A 109 -0.06 11.44 -4.01
N ASP A 110 0.81 11.57 -5.01
CA ASP A 110 0.44 11.83 -6.40
C ASP A 110 0.05 10.56 -7.18
N THR A 111 0.15 9.39 -6.54
CA THR A 111 -0.05 8.01 -7.03
C THR A 111 0.94 7.52 -8.07
N HIS A 112 2.02 8.24 -8.29
CA HIS A 112 3.11 7.92 -9.19
C HIS A 112 4.39 7.72 -8.39
N GLN A 113 5.40 7.12 -9.03
CA GLN A 113 6.72 6.96 -8.44
C GLN A 113 6.68 6.39 -7.01
N TYR A 114 5.97 5.29 -6.83
CA TYR A 114 5.81 4.68 -5.52
C TYR A 114 6.57 3.36 -5.42
N TYR A 115 6.86 2.97 -4.19
CA TYR A 115 7.66 1.79 -3.87
C TYR A 115 6.78 0.62 -3.45
N GLU A 116 7.28 -0.57 -3.74
CA GLU A 116 6.73 -1.84 -3.29
C GLU A 116 7.90 -2.71 -2.81
N PHE A 117 7.68 -3.39 -1.70
CA PHE A 117 8.62 -4.30 -1.07
C PHE A 117 7.83 -5.53 -0.59
N GLU A 118 8.28 -6.72 -0.95
CA GLU A 118 7.72 -8.00 -0.53
C GLU A 118 8.79 -8.81 0.21
N VAL A 119 8.38 -9.54 1.24
CA VAL A 119 9.25 -10.47 1.99
C VAL A 119 8.48 -11.69 2.46
N ASN A 120 9.01 -12.88 2.18
CA ASN A 120 8.44 -14.13 2.69
C ASN A 120 9.11 -14.57 4.01
N ALA A 121 8.62 -15.67 4.59
CA ALA A 121 9.16 -16.22 5.85
C ALA A 121 10.61 -16.75 5.75
N LEU A 122 11.17 -16.88 4.54
CA LEU A 122 12.60 -17.18 4.31
C LEU A 122 13.50 -15.94 4.39
N ASN A 123 12.91 -14.75 4.57
CA ASN A 123 13.57 -13.46 4.40
C ASN A 123 14.08 -13.22 2.97
N THR A 124 13.46 -13.88 1.98
CA THR A 124 13.66 -13.57 0.56
C THR A 124 12.92 -12.28 0.26
N VAL A 125 13.60 -11.34 -0.41
CA VAL A 125 13.10 -10.00 -0.67
C VAL A 125 12.91 -9.76 -2.16
N TRP A 126 11.86 -9.01 -2.49
CA TRP A 126 11.69 -8.39 -3.78
C TRP A 126 11.28 -6.94 -3.55
N ASP A 127 12.00 -6.01 -4.16
CA ASP A 127 11.74 -4.59 -4.11
C ASP A 127 11.64 -4.03 -5.53
N LEU A 128 10.72 -3.10 -5.72
CA LEU A 128 10.49 -2.45 -7.00
C LEU A 128 9.92 -1.05 -6.83
N MET A 129 10.04 -0.28 -7.90
CA MET A 129 9.42 1.04 -8.04
C MET A 129 8.43 1.02 -9.20
N LEU A 130 7.27 1.63 -9.01
CA LEU A 130 6.28 1.83 -10.05
C LEU A 130 6.24 3.30 -10.45
N VAL A 131 6.47 3.57 -11.74
CA VAL A 131 6.41 4.94 -12.27
C VAL A 131 4.97 5.48 -12.23
N LYS A 132 3.98 4.59 -12.37
CA LYS A 132 2.55 4.85 -12.26
C LYS A 132 1.77 3.53 -12.07
N PRO A 133 0.48 3.57 -11.71
CA PRO A 133 -0.32 2.36 -11.50
C PRO A 133 -0.43 1.47 -12.74
N TYR A 134 -0.54 0.15 -12.54
CA TYR A 134 -0.73 -0.82 -13.62
C TYR A 134 -1.98 -0.51 -14.48
N ARG A 135 -3.06 -0.03 -13.85
CA ARG A 135 -4.30 0.42 -14.54
C ARG A 135 -4.08 1.59 -15.52
N ASP A 136 -2.97 2.30 -15.35
CA ASP A 136 -2.54 3.43 -16.18
C ASP A 136 -1.36 3.06 -17.11
N GLY A 137 -1.07 1.76 -17.22
CA GLY A 137 -0.03 1.21 -18.09
C GLY A 137 1.39 1.46 -17.60
N GLY A 138 1.59 1.70 -16.29
CA GLY A 138 2.92 1.80 -15.70
C GLY A 138 3.56 0.43 -15.57
N PRO A 139 4.72 0.17 -16.18
CA PRO A 139 5.47 -1.05 -15.90
C PRO A 139 6.16 -0.95 -14.54
N PRO A 140 6.40 -2.09 -13.87
CA PRO A 140 7.28 -2.11 -12.72
C PRO A 140 8.73 -1.92 -13.18
N VAL A 141 9.53 -1.20 -12.39
CA VAL A 141 10.97 -1.04 -12.60
C VAL A 141 11.69 -2.04 -11.70
N ASN A 142 11.72 -3.31 -12.12
CA ASN A 142 12.34 -4.39 -11.34
C ASN A 142 13.86 -4.26 -11.17
N ALA A 143 14.52 -3.45 -12.01
CA ALA A 143 15.96 -3.20 -11.93
C ALA A 143 16.32 -2.16 -10.85
N TRP A 144 15.32 -1.60 -10.17
CA TRP A 144 15.51 -0.70 -9.05
C TRP A 144 15.46 -1.51 -7.75
N ASP A 145 16.38 -1.26 -6.83
CA ASP A 145 16.44 -1.88 -5.52
C ASP A 145 16.61 -0.84 -4.40
N ILE A 146 16.14 -1.19 -3.19
CA ILE A 146 16.35 -0.37 -1.99
C ILE A 146 17.79 -0.59 -1.52
N ASN A 147 18.73 0.13 -2.12
CA ASN A 147 20.14 -0.01 -1.78
C ASN A 147 20.38 0.31 -0.28
N GLY A 148 21.03 -0.62 0.44
CA GLY A 148 21.28 -0.50 1.89
C GLY A 148 20.12 -0.96 2.78
N LEU A 149 19.09 -1.57 2.20
CA LEU A 149 18.02 -2.27 2.90
C LEU A 149 18.58 -3.31 3.88
N LYS A 150 17.97 -3.40 5.06
CA LYS A 150 18.24 -4.46 6.03
C LYS A 150 16.94 -5.12 6.44
N THR A 151 16.91 -6.46 6.43
CA THR A 151 15.75 -7.25 6.86
C THR A 151 16.17 -8.40 7.76
N ALA A 152 15.29 -8.78 8.68
CA ALA A 152 15.44 -10.01 9.46
C ALA A 152 14.07 -10.61 9.77
N VAL A 153 13.97 -11.93 9.64
CA VAL A 153 12.76 -12.70 9.99
C VAL A 153 13.04 -13.53 11.24
N HIS A 154 12.07 -13.55 12.16
CA HIS A 154 12.02 -14.46 13.28
C HIS A 154 10.80 -15.37 13.17
N ILE A 155 10.99 -16.67 13.43
CA ILE A 155 9.92 -17.68 13.41
C ILE A 155 9.76 -18.27 14.82
N ASP A 156 8.52 -18.26 15.31
CA ASP A 156 8.09 -19.05 16.47
C ASP A 156 7.31 -20.27 15.96
N GLY A 157 8.05 -21.34 15.73
CA GLY A 157 7.63 -22.52 14.97
C GLY A 157 8.80 -23.11 14.19
N GLU A 158 8.51 -23.87 13.14
CA GLU A 158 9.49 -24.36 12.17
C GLU A 158 8.98 -24.16 10.74
N LEU A 159 9.79 -23.48 9.92
CA LEU A 159 9.45 -23.20 8.53
C LEU A 159 9.22 -24.49 7.73
N ASN A 160 8.14 -24.55 6.96
CA ASN A 160 7.77 -25.69 6.11
C ASN A 160 7.62 -27.01 6.88
N ARG A 161 7.28 -26.95 8.17
CA ARG A 161 7.04 -28.13 9.02
C ARG A 161 5.59 -28.14 9.52
N PRO A 162 4.69 -28.87 8.83
CA PRO A 162 3.29 -28.95 9.22
C PRO A 162 3.01 -29.61 10.56
N ASP A 163 3.97 -30.39 11.08
CA ASP A 163 3.90 -31.08 12.36
C ASP A 163 4.44 -30.26 13.54
N ALA A 164 5.05 -29.10 13.27
CA ALA A 164 5.59 -28.22 14.30
C ALA A 164 4.50 -27.39 14.99
N ASP A 165 4.82 -26.92 16.19
CA ASP A 165 3.97 -26.00 16.97
C ASP A 165 4.13 -24.56 16.47
N ASN A 166 3.67 -24.34 15.23
CA ASN A 166 3.75 -23.06 14.53
C ASN A 166 2.76 -22.06 15.12
N ARG A 167 3.25 -20.88 15.49
CA ARG A 167 2.44 -19.83 16.12
C ARG A 167 2.44 -18.54 15.33
N LYS A 168 3.63 -18.11 14.89
CA LYS A 168 3.80 -16.83 14.19
C LYS A 168 5.17 -16.73 13.53
N TRP A 169 5.28 -15.75 12.64
CA TRP A 169 6.55 -15.18 12.27
C TRP A 169 6.47 -13.65 12.35
N SER A 170 7.63 -13.02 12.46
CA SER A 170 7.75 -11.57 12.45
C SER A 170 8.92 -11.14 11.60
N VAL A 171 8.83 -9.94 11.05
CA VAL A 171 9.87 -9.35 10.22
C VAL A 171 10.18 -7.94 10.70
N GLU A 172 11.46 -7.61 10.73
CA GLU A 172 11.97 -6.25 10.88
C GLU A 172 12.56 -5.79 9.57
N VAL A 173 12.24 -4.56 9.15
CA VAL A 173 12.73 -3.93 7.93
C VAL A 173 13.27 -2.55 8.27
N ALA A 174 14.49 -2.23 7.80
CA ALA A 174 15.06 -0.90 7.87
C ALA A 174 15.35 -0.41 6.44
N MET A 175 14.53 0.51 5.95
CA MET A 175 14.65 1.12 4.63
C MET A 175 15.42 2.45 4.72
N PRO A 176 16.60 2.57 4.09
CA PRO A 176 17.38 3.79 4.18
C PRO A 176 16.74 4.95 3.41
N TRP A 177 16.76 6.14 4.02
CA TRP A 177 16.26 7.35 3.39
C TRP A 177 16.99 7.71 2.09
N THR A 178 18.24 7.27 1.93
CA THR A 178 19.03 7.50 0.72
C THR A 178 18.38 6.91 -0.53
N SER A 179 17.59 5.84 -0.38
CA SER A 179 16.87 5.17 -1.47
C SER A 179 15.44 5.73 -1.59
N LEU A 180 14.73 5.86 -0.46
CA LEU A 180 13.35 6.38 -0.44
C LEU A 180 13.22 7.85 -0.86
N ARG A 181 14.33 8.61 -0.85
CA ARG A 181 14.31 9.99 -1.30
C ARG A 181 14.16 10.16 -2.81
N GLU A 182 14.38 9.12 -3.61
CA GLU A 182 14.33 9.22 -5.08
C GLU A 182 12.97 9.68 -5.60
N CYS A 183 11.90 9.28 -4.91
CA CYS A 183 10.52 9.64 -5.23
C CYS A 183 9.88 10.55 -4.16
N SER A 184 10.67 10.99 -3.19
CA SER A 184 10.20 11.94 -2.17
C SER A 184 10.10 13.37 -2.70
N PRO A 185 9.19 14.20 -2.15
CA PRO A 185 9.21 15.63 -2.38
C PRO A 185 10.60 16.22 -2.11
N ASP A 186 11.11 17.05 -3.04
CA ASP A 186 12.41 17.72 -2.97
C ASP A 186 13.64 16.80 -2.81
N GLY A 187 13.50 15.48 -2.96
CA GLY A 187 14.61 14.54 -2.79
C GLY A 187 15.12 14.43 -1.35
N ARG A 188 14.23 14.57 -0.36
CA ARG A 188 14.56 14.53 1.08
C ARG A 188 13.65 13.59 1.86
N ARG A 189 14.15 13.14 3.01
CA ARG A 189 13.32 12.47 4.02
C ARG A 189 12.21 13.41 4.52
N PRO A 190 11.10 12.86 5.06
CA PRO A 190 10.07 13.68 5.67
C PRO A 190 10.63 14.44 6.89
N VAL A 191 10.10 15.64 7.12
CA VAL A 191 10.32 16.36 8.37
C VAL A 191 9.15 16.15 9.31
N LYS A 192 9.29 16.63 10.55
CA LYS A 192 8.25 16.57 11.56
C LYS A 192 6.91 17.08 11.01
N ASP A 193 5.85 16.34 11.33
CA ASP A 193 4.44 16.58 11.00
C ASP A 193 4.07 16.44 9.52
N GLU A 194 5.01 16.09 8.65
CA GLU A 194 4.71 15.62 7.30
C GLU A 194 4.18 14.18 7.33
N PHE A 195 3.45 13.80 6.29
CA PHE A 195 2.97 12.43 6.14
C PHE A 195 3.29 11.88 4.76
N TRP A 196 3.47 10.57 4.69
CA TRP A 196 3.53 9.80 3.44
C TRP A 196 2.32 8.86 3.35
N ARG A 197 1.96 8.45 2.13
CA ARG A 197 0.95 7.40 1.92
C ARG A 197 1.65 6.05 2.05
N VAL A 198 1.20 5.22 2.98
CA VAL A 198 1.80 3.90 3.24
C VAL A 198 0.71 2.86 3.43
N ASN A 199 0.90 1.67 2.88
CA ASN A 199 0.03 0.55 3.20
C ASN A 199 0.83 -0.75 3.32
N PHE A 200 0.14 -1.78 3.78
CA PHE A 200 0.71 -3.10 3.97
C PHE A 200 -0.27 -4.15 3.46
N SER A 201 0.28 -5.25 2.97
CA SER A 201 -0.49 -6.44 2.60
C SER A 201 0.13 -7.67 3.23
N ARG A 202 -0.71 -8.67 3.49
CA ARG A 202 -0.33 -10.06 3.68
C ARG A 202 -1.01 -10.85 2.58
N VAL A 203 -0.21 -11.49 1.74
CA VAL A 203 -0.70 -12.52 0.83
C VAL A 203 -0.81 -13.83 1.61
N GLN A 204 -2.00 -14.41 1.63
CA GLN A 204 -2.28 -15.67 2.29
C GLN A 204 -2.83 -16.70 1.32
N TRP A 205 -2.03 -17.72 1.02
CA TRP A 205 -2.49 -18.90 0.33
C TRP A 205 -3.16 -19.88 1.28
N ARG A 206 -4.17 -20.55 0.74
CA ARG A 206 -4.82 -21.69 1.39
C ARG A 206 -4.01 -22.93 1.12
N THR A 207 -3.47 -23.52 2.17
CA THR A 207 -2.66 -24.75 2.07
C THR A 207 -3.29 -25.90 2.82
N GLU A 208 -3.05 -27.11 2.31
CA GLU A 208 -3.33 -28.39 2.96
C GLU A 208 -2.04 -29.16 3.15
N VAL A 209 -2.05 -30.15 4.05
CA VAL A 209 -0.90 -31.03 4.26
C VAL A 209 -1.07 -32.28 3.41
N LYS A 210 -0.12 -32.52 2.50
CA LYS A 210 -0.01 -33.72 1.68
C LYS A 210 1.39 -34.29 1.80
N ASP A 211 1.48 -35.57 2.13
CA ASP A 211 2.76 -36.28 2.30
C ASP A 211 3.77 -35.59 3.24
N GLY A 212 3.26 -34.86 4.25
CA GLY A 212 4.07 -34.13 5.22
C GLY A 212 4.52 -32.73 4.79
N GLU A 213 4.04 -32.24 3.64
CA GLU A 213 4.39 -30.93 3.09
C GLU A 213 3.14 -30.06 2.90
N TYR A 214 3.32 -28.73 2.95
CA TYR A 214 2.26 -27.79 2.58
C TYR A 214 2.10 -27.76 1.06
N THR A 215 0.87 -27.90 0.59
CA THR A 215 0.50 -27.76 -0.83
C THR A 215 -0.68 -26.81 -0.95
N LYS A 216 -0.69 -25.93 -1.96
CA LYS A 216 -1.85 -25.06 -2.24
C LYS A 216 -3.09 -25.89 -2.53
N ILE A 217 -4.21 -25.52 -1.91
CA ILE A 217 -5.49 -26.18 -2.16
C ILE A 217 -5.97 -25.83 -3.56
N LEU A 218 -6.29 -26.87 -4.35
CA LEU A 218 -6.80 -26.71 -5.70
C LEU A 218 -8.32 -26.52 -5.69
N ASN A 219 -8.80 -25.60 -6.50
CA ASN A 219 -10.20 -25.45 -6.84
C ASN A 219 -10.63 -26.63 -7.74
N PRO A 220 -11.62 -27.44 -7.31
CA PRO A 220 -12.03 -28.64 -8.04
C PRO A 220 -12.63 -28.35 -9.42
N ASP A 221 -13.21 -27.17 -9.62
CA ASP A 221 -13.86 -26.79 -10.88
C ASP A 221 -12.84 -26.37 -11.95
N THR A 222 -11.69 -25.85 -11.53
CA THR A 222 -10.67 -25.29 -12.45
C THR A 222 -9.38 -26.10 -12.49
N GLY A 223 -9.11 -26.94 -11.49
CA GLY A 223 -7.85 -27.64 -11.30
C GLY A 223 -6.67 -26.74 -10.95
N LYS A 224 -6.90 -25.44 -10.70
CA LYS A 224 -5.88 -24.46 -10.30
C LYS A 224 -5.98 -24.17 -8.81
N PRO A 225 -4.93 -23.66 -8.15
CA PRO A 225 -5.05 -23.14 -6.78
C PRO A 225 -6.22 -22.17 -6.63
N PHE A 226 -6.89 -22.17 -5.47
CA PHE A 226 -7.73 -21.03 -5.10
C PHE A 226 -6.91 -19.74 -5.12
N PRO A 227 -7.50 -18.59 -5.46
CA PRO A 227 -6.81 -17.31 -5.32
C PRO A 227 -6.39 -17.10 -3.87
N GLU A 228 -5.31 -16.36 -3.71
CA GLU A 228 -4.81 -15.88 -2.44
C GLU A 228 -5.82 -14.94 -1.76
N ASP A 229 -5.87 -15.00 -0.44
CA ASP A 229 -6.55 -13.99 0.36
C ASP A 229 -5.57 -12.83 0.59
N ASN A 230 -5.99 -11.60 0.35
CA ASN A 230 -5.18 -10.40 0.54
C ASN A 230 -5.71 -9.63 1.75
N TRP A 231 -4.90 -9.50 2.80
CA TRP A 231 -5.29 -8.80 4.02
C TRP A 231 -4.41 -7.58 4.23
N VAL A 232 -5.00 -6.43 4.53
CA VAL A 232 -4.34 -5.12 4.44
C VAL A 232 -4.65 -4.26 5.65
N TRP A 233 -3.79 -3.28 5.92
CA TRP A 233 -4.01 -2.32 7.01
C TRP A 233 -5.11 -1.30 6.68
N SER A 234 -4.92 -0.50 5.63
CA SER A 234 -5.96 0.36 5.07
C SER A 234 -6.68 -0.44 3.97
N PRO A 235 -8.01 -0.65 4.04
CA PRO A 235 -8.76 -1.41 3.03
C PRO A 235 -8.89 -0.64 1.71
N MET A 236 -8.91 -1.36 0.58
CA MET A 236 -8.98 -0.79 -0.76
C MET A 236 -10.39 -0.83 -1.36
N GLY A 237 -11.27 -1.74 -0.93
CA GLY A 237 -12.60 -1.93 -1.54
C GLY A 237 -12.56 -2.56 -2.95
N ILE A 238 -11.40 -3.07 -3.34
CA ILE A 238 -11.09 -3.73 -4.60
C ILE A 238 -9.84 -4.61 -4.38
N ILE A 239 -9.78 -5.78 -5.00
CA ILE A 239 -8.58 -6.64 -4.96
C ILE A 239 -7.48 -6.04 -5.87
N ASN A 240 -6.87 -4.94 -5.42
CA ASN A 240 -5.76 -4.26 -6.11
C ASN A 240 -5.05 -3.28 -5.16
N MET A 241 -3.81 -3.58 -4.76
CA MET A 241 -3.01 -2.70 -3.89
C MET A 241 -2.50 -1.45 -4.60
N HIS A 242 -2.44 -1.43 -5.93
CA HIS A 242 -1.90 -0.30 -6.70
C HIS A 242 -2.93 0.83 -6.89
N TYR A 243 -3.65 1.17 -5.81
CA TYR A 243 -4.48 2.37 -5.65
C TYR A 243 -3.89 3.23 -4.50
N PRO A 244 -2.72 3.89 -4.69
CA PRO A 244 -2.03 4.61 -3.62
C PRO A 244 -2.87 5.72 -2.97
N GLU A 245 -3.86 6.23 -3.70
CA GLU A 245 -4.84 7.18 -3.19
C GLU A 245 -5.66 6.66 -2.00
N LEU A 246 -5.72 5.34 -1.75
CA LEU A 246 -6.47 4.72 -0.65
C LEU A 246 -5.57 4.22 0.50
N TRP A 247 -4.25 4.30 0.36
CA TRP A 247 -3.29 3.86 1.38
C TRP A 247 -3.40 4.68 2.68
N GLY A 248 -2.88 4.19 3.79
CA GLY A 248 -2.94 4.94 5.04
C GLY A 248 -2.02 6.17 5.05
N TYR A 249 -2.22 7.06 6.01
CA TYR A 249 -1.35 8.21 6.28
C TYR A 249 -0.34 7.85 7.38
N VAL A 250 0.95 7.89 7.09
CA VAL A 250 1.99 7.76 8.12
C VAL A 250 2.59 9.13 8.39
N VAL A 251 2.34 9.65 9.59
CA VAL A 251 2.78 10.98 10.03
C VAL A 251 4.08 10.86 10.78
N PHE A 252 5.12 11.57 10.34
CA PHE A 252 6.44 11.50 10.94
C PHE A 252 6.53 12.48 12.11
N ALA A 253 6.64 11.93 13.31
CA ALA A 253 6.64 12.68 14.54
C ALA A 253 7.97 12.57 15.29
N ASP A 254 8.37 13.67 15.93
CA ASP A 254 9.39 13.64 16.98
C ASP A 254 8.84 12.99 18.27
N LYS A 255 9.66 12.96 19.33
CA LYS A 255 9.28 12.37 20.63
C LYS A 255 7.99 12.97 21.24
N GLU A 256 7.75 14.26 21.03
CA GLU A 256 6.53 14.96 21.47
C GLU A 256 5.54 15.18 20.32
N GLY A 257 5.35 14.14 19.50
CA GLY A 257 4.43 14.16 18.36
C GLY A 257 2.98 14.49 18.71
N PRO A 258 2.18 14.87 17.70
CA PRO A 258 0.74 15.05 17.91
C PRO A 258 0.09 13.75 18.36
N GLU A 259 -0.82 13.83 19.34
CA GLU A 259 -1.61 12.67 19.78
C GLU A 259 -2.60 12.20 18.69
N GLN A 260 -2.98 13.09 17.76
CA GLN A 260 -3.95 12.82 16.70
C GLN A 260 -3.53 13.46 15.37
N PHE A 261 -3.84 12.78 14.28
CA PHE A 261 -3.70 13.30 12.92
C PHE A 261 -5.07 13.58 12.32
N VAL A 262 -5.22 14.78 11.76
CA VAL A 262 -6.37 15.15 10.94
C VAL A 262 -5.84 15.57 9.58
N PRO A 263 -6.12 14.82 8.50
CA PRO A 263 -5.65 15.20 7.17
C PRO A 263 -6.29 16.52 6.74
N SER A 264 -5.57 17.27 5.90
CA SER A 264 -6.10 18.48 5.28
C SER A 264 -7.41 18.17 4.54
N PRO A 265 -8.41 19.08 4.54
CA PRO A 265 -9.60 18.93 3.71
C PRO A 265 -9.27 18.72 2.22
N ASP A 266 -8.11 19.22 1.77
CA ASP A 266 -7.59 19.00 0.41
C ASP A 266 -7.49 17.50 0.09
N GLU A 267 -7.16 16.62 1.04
CA GLU A 267 -7.04 15.18 0.76
C GLU A 267 -8.38 14.55 0.38
N ARG A 268 -9.49 15.02 0.97
CA ARG A 268 -10.83 14.59 0.53
C ARG A 268 -11.17 15.16 -0.85
N MET A 269 -10.74 16.38 -1.17
CA MET A 269 -10.93 16.97 -2.50
C MET A 269 -10.12 16.23 -3.57
N LYS A 270 -8.90 15.81 -3.25
CA LYS A 270 -8.07 14.93 -4.08
C LYS A 270 -8.76 13.60 -4.38
N TRP A 271 -9.42 13.01 -3.39
CA TRP A 271 -10.24 11.82 -3.60
C TRP A 271 -11.40 12.07 -4.56
N GLU A 272 -12.14 13.17 -4.44
CA GLU A 272 -13.20 13.50 -5.39
C GLU A 272 -12.65 13.70 -6.83
N LEU A 273 -11.50 14.36 -6.98
CA LEU A 273 -10.83 14.45 -8.29
C LEU A 273 -10.47 13.06 -8.85
N ARG A 274 -10.01 12.13 -7.99
CA ARG A 274 -9.74 10.74 -8.37
C ARG A 274 -10.97 10.02 -8.89
N ARG A 275 -12.10 10.19 -8.22
CA ARG A 275 -13.39 9.61 -8.64
C ARG A 275 -13.80 10.12 -10.02
N LEU A 276 -13.62 11.42 -10.29
CA LEU A 276 -13.87 11.97 -11.62
C LEU A 276 -12.91 11.41 -12.67
N TYR A 277 -11.63 11.23 -12.34
CA TYR A 277 -10.69 10.53 -13.22
C TYR A 277 -11.18 9.11 -13.59
N TYR A 278 -11.68 8.34 -12.61
CA TYR A 278 -12.22 7.01 -12.91
C TYR A 278 -13.42 7.07 -13.86
N ARG A 279 -14.35 7.99 -13.59
CA ARG A 279 -15.56 8.15 -14.40
C ARG A 279 -15.27 8.63 -15.81
N GLU A 280 -14.29 9.52 -15.96
CA GLU A 280 -13.85 10.00 -17.26
C GLU A 280 -13.18 8.89 -18.09
N ARG A 281 -12.37 8.04 -17.44
CA ARG A 281 -11.81 6.82 -18.04
C ARG A 281 -12.89 5.82 -18.46
N ASN A 282 -13.90 5.62 -17.61
CA ASN A 282 -15.02 4.73 -17.90
C ASN A 282 -15.91 5.27 -19.02
N PHE A 283 -16.16 6.58 -19.03
CA PHE A 283 -16.89 7.26 -20.10
C PHE A 283 -16.17 7.07 -21.45
N PHE A 284 -14.85 7.27 -21.50
CA PHE A 284 -14.06 7.02 -22.71
C PHE A 284 -14.12 5.56 -23.16
N ALA A 285 -14.04 4.60 -22.25
CA ALA A 285 -14.11 3.18 -22.57
C ALA A 285 -15.46 2.79 -23.23
N GLU A 286 -16.55 3.47 -22.85
CA GLU A 286 -17.89 3.24 -23.40
C GLU A 286 -18.15 4.03 -24.70
N HIS A 287 -17.73 5.28 -24.77
CA HIS A 287 -18.10 6.22 -25.84
C HIS A 287 -17.00 6.47 -26.88
N GLY A 288 -15.75 6.13 -26.56
CA GLY A 288 -14.59 6.35 -27.41
C GLY A 288 -14.03 7.78 -27.40
N GLU A 289 -14.58 8.66 -26.56
CA GLU A 289 -14.14 10.04 -26.36
C GLU A 289 -14.31 10.49 -24.90
N PHE A 290 -13.62 11.57 -24.54
CA PHE A 290 -13.72 12.24 -23.23
C PHE A 290 -14.83 13.31 -23.24
N THR A 291 -15.31 13.74 -22.08
CA THR A 291 -16.39 14.73 -21.95
C THR A 291 -16.05 15.89 -21.03
N THR A 292 -16.43 17.11 -21.41
CA THR A 292 -16.39 18.28 -20.52
C THR A 292 -17.66 18.40 -19.67
N ASP A 293 -18.65 17.51 -19.87
CA ASP A 293 -19.90 17.55 -19.12
C ASP A 293 -19.70 16.97 -17.72
N VAL A 294 -19.26 17.85 -16.82
CA VAL A 294 -19.07 17.56 -15.39
C VAL A 294 -20.32 16.94 -14.75
N LYS A 295 -21.53 17.35 -15.13
CA LYS A 295 -22.77 16.82 -14.55
C LYS A 295 -22.98 15.36 -14.93
N MET A 296 -22.62 15.00 -16.16
CA MET A 296 -22.70 13.61 -16.63
C MET A 296 -21.80 12.69 -15.80
N LEU A 297 -20.59 13.13 -15.46
CA LEU A 297 -19.67 12.35 -14.62
C LEU A 297 -20.10 12.34 -13.15
N MET A 298 -20.52 13.48 -12.60
CA MET A 298 -20.86 13.59 -11.18
C MET A 298 -22.16 12.86 -10.81
N GLY A 299 -23.10 12.74 -11.76
CA GLY A 299 -24.41 12.17 -11.51
C GLY A 299 -25.19 12.94 -10.44
N ASP A 300 -26.06 12.23 -9.71
CA ASP A 300 -26.91 12.81 -8.64
C ASP A 300 -26.25 12.79 -7.25
N GLU A 301 -24.96 12.45 -7.18
CA GLU A 301 -24.25 12.33 -5.91
C GLU A 301 -23.86 13.68 -5.31
N SER A 302 -23.56 13.69 -4.02
CA SER A 302 -23.02 14.88 -3.35
C SER A 302 -21.51 14.93 -3.47
N TRP A 303 -20.99 16.09 -3.89
CA TRP A 303 -19.56 16.32 -4.10
C TRP A 303 -19.13 17.57 -3.33
N ILE A 304 -17.88 17.59 -2.87
CA ILE A 304 -17.31 18.73 -2.14
C ILE A 304 -16.42 19.63 -2.99
N ILE A 305 -16.27 19.32 -4.28
CA ILE A 305 -15.46 20.08 -5.24
C ILE A 305 -16.34 20.74 -6.30
N THR A 306 -15.84 21.83 -6.89
CA THR A 306 -16.41 22.45 -8.11
C THR A 306 -15.37 22.31 -9.22
N PRO A 307 -15.40 21.21 -10.00
CA PRO A 307 -14.32 20.90 -10.92
C PRO A 307 -14.47 21.62 -12.26
N THR A 308 -13.35 21.86 -12.94
CA THR A 308 -13.28 22.25 -14.36
C THR A 308 -12.56 21.15 -15.14
N ILE A 309 -13.12 20.75 -16.29
CA ILE A 309 -12.52 19.73 -17.17
C ILE A 309 -12.05 20.39 -18.45
N GLU A 310 -10.78 20.15 -18.80
CA GLU A 310 -10.15 20.58 -20.03
C GLU A 310 -9.76 19.35 -20.85
N LEU A 311 -10.10 19.34 -22.14
CA LEU A 311 -9.85 18.20 -23.02
C LEU A 311 -8.88 18.56 -24.14
N THR A 312 -8.14 17.54 -24.56
CA THR A 312 -7.53 17.49 -25.90
C THR A 312 -8.16 16.35 -26.69
N SER A 313 -7.70 16.10 -27.92
CA SER A 313 -8.20 14.97 -28.72
C SER A 313 -7.88 13.59 -28.11
N ARG A 314 -6.99 13.51 -27.11
CA ARG A 314 -6.47 12.25 -26.57
C ARG A 314 -6.25 12.23 -25.05
N LEU A 315 -6.36 13.36 -24.36
CA LEU A 315 -6.04 13.53 -22.94
C LEU A 315 -7.11 14.42 -22.28
N PHE A 316 -7.18 14.39 -20.96
CA PHE A 316 -7.98 15.30 -20.15
C PHE A 316 -7.21 15.78 -18.93
N GLN A 317 -7.62 16.93 -18.41
CA GLN A 317 -7.19 17.47 -17.13
C GLN A 317 -8.43 17.92 -16.37
N ILE A 318 -8.51 17.58 -15.08
CA ILE A 318 -9.57 18.03 -14.17
C ILE A 318 -8.92 18.86 -13.08
N SER A 319 -9.48 20.02 -12.77
CA SER A 319 -8.97 20.91 -11.73
C SER A 319 -10.07 21.34 -10.77
N ALA A 320 -9.70 21.62 -9.52
CA ALA A 320 -10.59 22.25 -8.53
C ALA A 320 -9.77 23.16 -7.60
N PRO A 321 -10.32 24.28 -7.10
CA PRO A 321 -9.66 25.09 -6.09
C PRO A 321 -9.34 24.26 -4.83
N SER A 322 -8.24 24.56 -4.14
CA SER A 322 -7.96 24.01 -2.81
C SER A 322 -9.01 24.45 -1.78
N SER A 323 -9.07 23.76 -0.65
CA SER A 323 -10.05 24.02 0.42
C SER A 323 -9.96 25.43 1.01
N ASP A 324 -8.78 26.05 0.98
CA ASP A 324 -8.54 27.43 1.39
C ASP A 324 -8.61 28.44 0.23
N GLY A 325 -8.80 27.97 -1.01
CA GLY A 325 -8.87 28.78 -2.22
C GLY A 325 -7.55 29.44 -2.63
N THR A 326 -6.42 29.08 -2.03
CA THR A 326 -5.11 29.70 -2.32
C THR A 326 -4.34 29.03 -3.46
N ALA A 327 -4.74 27.83 -3.84
CA ALA A 327 -4.09 26.98 -4.82
C ALA A 327 -5.13 26.24 -5.67
N THR A 328 -4.67 25.54 -6.69
CA THR A 328 -5.50 24.67 -7.53
C THR A 328 -4.97 23.24 -7.47
N LEU A 329 -5.87 22.29 -7.22
CA LEU A 329 -5.62 20.85 -7.30
C LEU A 329 -5.91 20.39 -8.72
N TYR A 330 -5.02 19.58 -9.29
CA TYR A 330 -5.13 19.06 -10.65
C TYR A 330 -5.01 17.54 -10.64
N ILE A 331 -5.74 16.89 -11.54
CA ILE A 331 -5.54 15.48 -11.91
C ILE A 331 -5.61 15.33 -13.43
N ARG A 332 -4.81 14.44 -14.00
CA ARG A 332 -4.76 14.20 -15.45
C ARG A 332 -5.12 12.77 -15.84
N GLU A 333 -5.01 12.43 -17.13
CA GLU A 333 -5.53 11.21 -17.73
C GLU A 333 -4.88 9.88 -17.28
N ASP A 334 -3.69 9.96 -16.68
CA ASP A 334 -2.98 8.83 -16.05
C ASP A 334 -3.17 8.80 -14.53
N GLY A 335 -4.07 9.63 -14.01
CA GLY A 335 -4.38 9.74 -12.60
C GLY A 335 -3.39 10.57 -11.80
N LYS A 336 -2.28 11.08 -12.34
CA LYS A 336 -1.33 11.88 -11.54
C LYS A 336 -2.01 13.11 -10.96
N LEU A 337 -1.80 13.35 -9.66
CA LEU A 337 -2.38 14.47 -8.94
C LEU A 337 -1.32 15.48 -8.49
N TRP A 338 -1.57 16.77 -8.62
CA TRP A 338 -0.65 17.79 -8.07
C TRP A 338 -1.39 19.05 -7.61
N LYS A 339 -0.67 19.94 -6.91
CA LYS A 339 -1.17 21.21 -6.39
C LYS A 339 -0.29 22.34 -6.91
N GLU A 340 -0.89 23.39 -7.48
CA GLU A 340 -0.21 24.61 -7.96
C GLU A 340 -0.73 25.88 -7.29
#